data_AF-A0A935H931-F1
#
_entry.id   AF-A0A935H931-F1
#
_cell.length_a   1.000
_cell.length_b   1.000
_cell.length_c   1.000
_cell.angle_alpha   90.00
_cell.angle_beta   90.00
_cell.angle_gamma   90.00
#
_symmetry.space_group_name_H-M   'P 1'
#
loop_
_entity.id
_entity.type
_entity.pdbx_description
1 polymer ?
#
loop_
_entity_poly.entity_id
_entity_poly.type
_entity_poly.pdbx_seq_one_letter_code
_entity_poly.pdbx_strand_id
1 'polypeptide(L)' 'MRWIFQDNANRKTTYSVFHGMDRITKEHAIEAGVNVLVDGKLLATVRCSGRNIMNNLEGVDLAPTP' A
#
# COMPACT_ATOMS: atom_id res chain seq x y z
N MET A 1 -2.81 -1.89 7.68
CA MET A 1 -2.10 -3.18 7.49
C MET A 1 -1.13 -3.02 6.32
N ARG A 2 0.12 -3.48 6.45
CA ARG A 2 1.22 -3.22 5.50
C ARG A 2 1.72 -4.56 4.96
N TRP A 3 1.44 -4.87 3.70
CA TRP A 3 1.91 -6.12 3.07
C TRP A 3 3.34 -5.94 2.61
N ILE A 4 4.27 -6.74 3.14
CA ILE A 4 5.69 -6.72 2.79
C ILE A 4 6.01 -7.93 1.92
N PHE A 5 6.29 -7.71 0.63
CA PHE A 5 6.90 -8.72 -0.22
C PHE A 5 8.41 -8.53 -0.18
N GLN A 6 9.13 -9.57 0.21
CA GLN A 6 10.59 -9.62 0.18
C GLN A 6 11.00 -10.57 -0.93
N ASP A 7 11.74 -10.06 -1.91
CA ASP A 7 12.32 -10.92 -2.93
C ASP A 7 13.43 -11.78 -2.30
N ASN A 8 13.32 -13.10 -2.49
CA ASN A 8 14.23 -14.09 -1.90
C ASN A 8 15.62 -14.04 -2.57
N ALA A 9 15.72 -13.47 -3.78
CA ALA A 9 17.01 -13.26 -4.45
C ALA A 9 17.74 -12.01 -3.95
N ASN A 10 17.03 -10.91 -3.65
CA ASN A 10 17.68 -9.67 -3.26
C ASN A 10 17.74 -9.38 -1.75
N ARG A 11 16.89 -9.97 -0.87
CA ARG A 11 16.80 -9.82 0.61
C ARG A 11 16.90 -8.41 1.24
N LYS A 12 17.24 -7.40 0.47
CA LYS A 12 17.42 -6.00 0.82
C LYS A 12 16.21 -5.18 0.40
N THR A 13 15.45 -5.66 -0.59
CA THR A 13 14.30 -4.94 -1.13
C THR A 13 12.99 -5.42 -0.51
N THR A 14 12.26 -4.49 0.08
CA THR A 14 10.96 -4.68 0.71
C THR A 14 9.91 -3.87 -0.05
N TYR A 15 8.90 -4.54 -0.60
CA TYR A 15 7.75 -3.89 -1.24
C TYR A 15 6.59 -3.83 -0.28
N SER A 16 6.13 -2.63 0.04
CA SER A 16 5.11 -2.35 1.03
C SER A 16 3.84 -1.81 0.38
N VAL A 17 2.81 -2.63 0.23
CA VAL A 17 1.52 -2.20 -0.35
C VAL A 17 0.69 -1.47 0.71
N PHE A 18 0.10 -0.34 0.32
CA PHE A 18 -0.85 0.41 1.13
C PHE A 18 -2.11 0.74 0.33
N HIS A 19 -3.23 0.74 1.03
CA HIS A 19 -4.54 1.18 0.54
C HIS A 19 -5.25 1.88 1.70
N GLY A 20 -5.63 3.13 1.49
CA GLY A 20 -6.36 3.97 2.43
C GLY A 20 -7.51 4.67 1.71
N MET A 21 -8.59 4.90 2.43
CA MET A 21 -9.74 5.65 1.95
C MET A 21 -10.05 6.73 2.97
N ASP A 22 -10.11 7.98 2.51
CA ASP A 22 -10.61 9.07 3.34
C ASP A 22 -12.14 8.99 3.44
N ARG A 23 -12.64 8.80 4.66
CA ARG A 23 -14.08 8.71 4.95
C ARG A 23 -14.68 10.05 5.41
N ILE A 24 -13.86 11.07 5.64
CA ILE A 24 -14.26 12.35 6.23
C ILE A 24 -14.48 13.41 5.13
N THR A 25 -13.59 13.47 4.14
CA THR A 25 -13.72 14.45 3.06
C THR A 25 -14.71 13.99 1.98
N LYS A 26 -15.44 14.95 1.39
CA LYS A 26 -16.41 14.67 0.30
C LYS A 26 -15.78 14.07 -0.95
N GLU A 27 -14.48 14.28 -1.14
CA GLU A 27 -13.75 13.78 -2.30
C GLU A 27 -13.48 12.28 -2.22
N HIS A 28 -13.62 11.67 -1.03
CA HIS A 28 -13.39 10.24 -0.81
C HIS A 28 -12.12 9.75 -1.49
N ALA A 29 -11.03 10.51 -1.31
CA ALA A 29 -9.77 10.23 -1.97
C ALA A 29 -9.30 8.82 -1.57
N ILE A 30 -9.18 7.94 -2.56
CA ILE A 30 -8.58 6.62 -2.40
C ILE A 30 -7.08 6.80 -2.61
N GLU A 31 -6.30 6.52 -1.58
CA GLU A 31 -4.85 6.49 -1.66
C GLU A 31 -4.38 5.04 -1.69
N ALA A 32 -3.82 4.62 -2.82
CA ALA A 32 -3.23 3.29 -2.95
C ALA A 32 -1.85 3.37 -3.61
N GLY A 33 -0.98 2.43 -3.25
CA GLY A 33 0.34 2.39 -3.84
C GLY A 33 1.28 1.37 -3.20
N VAL A 34 2.52 1.40 -3.65
CA VAL A 34 3.59 0.52 -3.19
C VAL A 34 4.81 1.35 -2.81
N ASN A 35 5.27 1.20 -1.57
CA ASN A 35 6.55 1.73 -1.13
C ASN A 35 7.63 0.70 -1.38
N VAL A 36 8.69 1.08 -2.11
CA VAL A 36 9.87 0.24 -2.35
C VAL A 36 10.96 0.69 -1.40
N LEU A 37 11.37 -0.21 -0.52
CA LEU A 37 12.44 0.04 0.44
C LEU A 37 13.63 -0.83 0.07
N VAL A 38 14.85 -0.28 0.10
CA VAL A 38 16.10 -1.04 -0.04
C VAL A 38 16.93 -0.81 1.21
N ASP A 39 17.36 -1.88 1.88
CA ASP A 39 18.09 -1.81 3.16
C ASP A 39 17.34 -0.95 4.20
N GLY A 40 16.01 -1.05 4.23
CA GLY A 40 15.15 -0.29 5.13
C GLY A 40 14.94 1.19 4.77
N LYS A 41 15.60 1.71 3.73
CA LYS A 41 15.44 3.09 3.25
C LYS A 41 14.41 3.16 2.14
N LEU A 42 13.51 4.13 2.20
CA LEU A 42 12.54 4.39 1.12
C LEU A 42 13.28 4.86 -0.14
N LEU A 43 13.19 4.07 -1.21
CA LEU A 43 13.78 4.40 -2.51
C LEU A 43 12.74 5.08 -3.42
N ALA A 44 11.52 4.55 -3.42
CA ALA A 44 10.44 5.06 -4.26
C ALA A 44 9.06 4.76 -3.67
N THR A 45 8.08 5.58 -4.07
CA THR A 45 6.66 5.32 -3.86
C THR A 45 5.96 5.30 -5.21
N VAL A 46 5.45 4.14 -5.60
CA VAL A 46 4.62 4.00 -6.79
C VAL A 46 3.18 4.24 -6.37
N ARG A 47 2.59 5.35 -6.80
CA ARG A 47 1.17 5.68 -6.52
C ARG A 47 0.28 5.04 -7.57
N CYS A 48 -0.79 4.38 -7.13
CA CYS A 48 -1.91 4.04 -7.99
C CYS A 48 -2.62 5.36 -8.32
N SER A 49 -2.65 5.73 -9.59
CA SER A 49 -3.35 6.93 -10.06
C SER A 49 -4.48 6.53 -11.01
N GLY A 50 -5.62 7.23 -10.90
CA GLY A 50 -6.77 7.03 -11.77
C GLY A 50 -8.08 6.77 -11.03
N ARG A 51 -9.19 6.83 -11.78
CA ARG A 51 -10.55 6.62 -11.24
C ARG A 51 -10.95 5.14 -11.17
N ASN A 52 -10.21 4.25 -11.84
CA ASN A 52 -10.51 2.83 -11.94
C ASN A 52 -9.47 1.99 -11.17
N ILE A 53 -9.35 2.25 -9.86
CA ILE A 53 -8.51 1.42 -8.98
C ILE A 53 -9.34 0.20 -8.57
N MET A 54 -8.98 -0.97 -9.09
CA MET A 54 -9.57 -2.23 -8.66
C MET A 54 -8.73 -2.80 -7.52
N ASN A 55 -9.33 -2.88 -6.32
CA ASN A 55 -8.67 -3.44 -5.16
C ASN A 55 -8.98 -4.94 -5.03
N ASN A 56 -7.99 -5.78 -5.36
CA ASN A 56 -8.06 -7.25 -5.21
C ASN A 56 -7.27 -7.76 -4.00
N LEU A 57 -7.07 -6.92 -2.96
CA LEU A 57 -6.47 -7.40 -1.71
C LEU A 57 -7.46 -8.34 -1.00
N GLU A 58 -7.18 -9.64 -1.03
CA GLU A 58 -7.91 -10.65 -0.25
C GLU A 58 -7.23 -10.89 1.11
N GLY A 59 -8.03 -11.21 2.14
CA GLY A 59 -7.52 -11.54 3.48
C GLY A 59 -7.04 -10.35 4.32
N VAL A 60 -7.63 -9.17 4.12
CA VAL A 60 -7.30 -7.97 4.92
C VAL A 60 -8.11 -7.97 6.22
N ASP A 61 -7.46 -8.22 7.35
CA ASP A 61 -8.03 -7.96 8.67
C ASP A 61 -7.90 -6.47 9.02
N LEU A 62 -9.02 -5.75 8.87
CA LEU A 62 -9.11 -4.36 9.30
C LEU A 62 -9.33 -4.31 10.81
N ALA A 63 -8.50 -3.53 11.51
CA ALA A 63 -8.75 -3.24 12.92
C ALA A 63 -10.13 -2.55 13.06
N PRO A 64 -10.97 -2.96 14.03
CA PRO A 64 -12.26 -2.33 14.24
C PRO A 64 -12.06 -0.84 14.56
N THR A 65 -12.88 0.01 13.94
CA THR A 65 -12.97 1.42 14.33
C THR A 65 -13.60 1.52 15.72
N PRO A 66 -13.08 2.37 16.63
CA PRO A 66 -13.71 2.66 17.92
C PRO A 66 -15.14 3.17 17.79
#